data_AF-A0A4Q2XRR6-F1
#
_entry.id   AF-A0A4Q2XRR6-F1
#
_cell.length_a   1.000
_cell.length_b   1.000
_cell.length_c   1.000
_cell.angle_alpha   90.00
_cell.angle_beta   90.00
_cell.angle_gamma   90.00
#
_symmetry.space_group_name_H-M   'P 1'
#
loop_
_entity.id
_entity.type
_entity.pdbx_description
1 polymer ?
#
loop_
_entity_poly.entity_id
_entity_poly.type
_entity_poly.pdbx_seq_one_letter_code
_entity_poly.pdbx_strand_id
1 'polypeptide(L)'
;MQDHRKTLVETAVRPLADNAEMKLAAAELLDGVMKEPPTAGGGPVARWEAIDRKGRRRGSLLVWASAFLIFAAVIAWELPEIRQFSAIAGWTTQFGIPIPQRSEGTKKQLAAKLGEKNRLLLFGDMSESGQAERREALWRSEPENPVYFAEYAGAYISEKEKLPPDFLEIARRIDPDNAWFTYQAAAVESDEALKANPRQGGRRVGRKMVYDNPKTWQILDEERFGRTLGLLNEARSQPKFTSYGADLLSEIKPLIPQETFADRIDSIGLLDVSSISSSIRLRRLCDVIAAKAMILADTGEVAGYAPLESDAEHLLRGMCGDSNVTLVDCLIADVAALTISENLGHAADKLGLPEDASRWKKIQERVKEKGEGRMS
;
A
#
# COMPACT_ATOMS: atom_id res chain seq x y z
N MET A 1 12.37 77.34 1.91
CA MET A 1 13.80 76.99 1.95
C MET A 1 13.97 75.88 2.96
N GLN A 2 14.57 74.75 2.57
CA GLN A 2 14.83 73.62 3.47
C GLN A 2 15.82 74.08 4.55
N ASP A 3 15.53 73.85 5.82
CA ASP A 3 16.45 74.28 6.89
C ASP A 3 17.65 73.32 6.93
N HIS A 4 18.76 73.76 6.34
CA HIS A 4 19.96 72.94 6.14
C HIS A 4 20.58 72.53 7.49
N ARG A 5 20.34 73.34 8.53
CA ARG A 5 20.75 73.08 9.90
C ARG A 5 20.02 71.86 10.47
N LYS A 6 18.70 71.83 10.34
CA LYS A 6 17.86 70.73 10.84
C LYS A 6 18.22 69.40 10.16
N THR A 7 18.45 69.44 8.84
CA THR A 7 18.83 68.26 8.05
C THR A 7 20.20 67.71 8.46
N LEU A 8 21.16 68.59 8.77
CA LEU A 8 22.49 68.19 9.23
C LEU A 8 22.43 67.54 10.62
N VAL A 9 21.70 68.14 11.56
CA VAL A 9 21.53 67.61 12.92
C VAL A 9 20.84 66.25 12.89
N GLU A 10 19.73 66.12 12.15
CA GLU A 10 19.02 64.84 11.98
C GLU A 10 19.90 63.74 11.38
N THR A 11 20.77 64.10 10.43
CA THR A 11 21.71 63.15 9.82
C THR A 11 22.81 62.74 10.80
N ALA A 12 23.33 63.67 11.60
CA ALA A 12 24.43 63.41 12.54
C ALA A 12 24.01 62.53 13.73
N VAL A 13 22.77 62.68 14.21
CA VAL A 13 22.25 61.88 15.34
C VAL A 13 21.59 60.56 14.93
N ARG A 14 21.50 60.29 13.61
CA ARG A 14 20.88 59.08 13.04
C ARG A 14 21.46 57.75 13.58
N PRO A 15 22.77 57.61 13.84
CA PRO A 15 23.33 56.37 14.41
C PRO A 15 22.84 56.06 15.83
N LEU A 16 22.27 57.04 16.53
CA LEU A 16 21.72 56.89 17.88
C LEU A 16 20.20 56.60 17.85
N ALA A 17 19.65 56.14 16.72
CA ALA A 17 18.21 55.92 16.54
C ALA A 17 17.59 54.98 17.58
N ASP A 18 18.39 54.04 18.10
CA ASP A 18 17.92 53.02 19.04
C ASP A 18 17.93 53.50 20.52
N ASN A 19 18.39 54.72 20.80
CA ASN A 19 18.35 55.33 22.13
C ASN A 19 17.84 56.79 22.05
N ALA A 20 16.56 56.97 22.33
CA ALA A 20 15.86 58.25 22.18
C ALA A 20 16.43 59.36 23.09
N GLU A 21 16.88 59.03 24.30
CA GLU A 21 17.42 60.00 25.25
C GLU A 21 18.78 60.53 24.81
N MET A 22 19.69 59.63 24.39
CA MET A 22 21.00 60.03 23.83
C MET A 22 20.86 60.81 22.53
N LYS A 23 19.87 60.43 21.69
CA LYS A 23 19.57 61.14 20.45
C LYS A 23 19.09 62.57 20.71
N LEU A 24 18.22 62.77 21.71
CA LEU A 24 17.73 64.09 22.09
C LEU A 24 18.87 64.95 22.68
N ALA A 25 19.64 64.41 23.62
CA ALA A 25 20.76 65.12 24.25
C ALA A 25 21.84 65.52 23.24
N ALA A 26 22.17 64.63 22.29
CA ALA A 26 23.12 64.93 21.22
C ALA A 26 22.58 65.99 20.24
N ALA A 27 21.27 65.95 19.94
CA ALA A 27 20.63 66.95 19.08
C ALA A 27 20.65 68.34 19.74
N GLU A 28 20.29 68.43 21.03
CA GLU A 28 20.31 69.70 21.79
C GLU A 28 21.73 70.27 21.93
N LEU A 29 22.73 69.42 22.14
CA LEU A 29 24.13 69.84 22.24
C LEU A 29 24.67 70.35 20.90
N LEU A 30 24.32 69.69 19.79
CA LEU A 30 24.68 70.14 18.44
C LEU A 30 23.97 71.45 18.08
N ASP A 31 22.72 71.63 18.52
CA ASP A 31 21.97 72.85 18.28
C ASP A 31 22.50 74.03 19.12
N GLY A 32 22.98 73.78 20.34
CA GLY A 32 23.62 74.78 21.19
C GLY A 32 25.00 75.24 20.72
N VAL A 33 25.76 74.37 20.05
CA VAL A 33 27.12 74.66 19.57
C VAL A 33 27.12 75.40 18.22
N MET A 34 26.11 75.20 17.37
CA MET A 34 26.01 75.86 16.06
C MET A 34 25.37 77.26 16.19
N LYS A 35 26.17 78.30 16.44
CA LYS A 35 25.68 79.70 16.52
C LYS A 35 25.59 80.45 15.19
N GLU A 36 26.11 79.91 14.10
CA GLU A 36 25.96 80.48 12.75
C GLU A 36 25.49 79.42 11.75
N PRO A 37 24.64 79.77 10.76
CA PRO A 37 24.23 78.83 9.73
C PRO A 37 25.44 78.44 8.88
N PRO A 38 25.68 77.14 8.64
CA PRO A 38 26.87 76.69 7.92
C PRO A 38 26.88 77.28 6.51
N THR A 39 27.82 78.18 6.24
CA THR A 39 28.16 78.72 4.92
C THR A 39 29.03 77.73 4.15
N ALA A 40 28.56 76.49 4.00
CA ALA A 40 29.15 75.52 3.07
C ALA A 40 28.14 74.39 2.80
N GLY A 41 27.80 74.22 1.52
CA GLY A 41 26.76 73.34 1.01
C GLY A 41 26.94 71.84 1.31
N GLY A 42 25.92 71.07 0.93
CA GLY A 42 25.66 69.65 1.24
C GLY A 42 26.70 68.58 0.87
N GLY A 43 27.99 68.91 0.83
CA GLY A 43 29.10 67.96 0.68
C GLY A 43 29.24 66.91 1.79
N PRO A 44 29.02 67.22 3.08
CA PRO A 44 29.09 66.23 4.15
C PRO A 44 27.94 65.21 4.07
N VAL A 45 26.70 65.68 3.88
CA VAL A 45 25.51 64.82 3.79
C VAL A 45 25.58 63.91 2.56
N ALA A 46 26.00 64.43 1.40
CA ALA A 46 26.16 63.64 0.18
C ALA A 46 27.26 62.56 0.30
N ARG A 47 28.35 62.80 1.04
CA ARG A 47 29.38 61.79 1.32
C ARG A 47 28.85 60.65 2.19
N TRP A 48 28.03 60.98 3.20
CA TRP A 48 27.46 59.98 4.10
C TRP A 48 26.43 59.10 3.38
N GLU A 49 25.57 59.69 2.53
CA GLU A 49 24.66 58.91 1.68
C GLU A 49 25.38 58.01 0.66
N ALA A 50 26.52 58.45 0.12
CA ALA A 50 27.31 57.67 -0.82
C ALA A 50 27.99 56.45 -0.17
N ILE A 51 28.40 56.58 1.10
CA ILE A 51 28.97 55.48 1.90
C ILE A 51 27.88 54.46 2.25
N ASP A 52 26.69 54.92 2.65
CA ASP A 52 25.52 54.06 2.94
C ASP A 52 25.07 53.24 1.72
N ARG A 53 25.07 53.83 0.52
CA ARG A 53 24.72 53.11 -0.72
C ARG A 53 25.76 52.06 -1.13
N LYS A 54 27.05 52.27 -0.84
CA LYS A 54 28.14 51.34 -1.18
C LYS A 54 28.24 50.15 -0.21
N GLY A 55 28.00 50.37 1.08
CA GLY A 55 28.03 49.31 2.10
C GLY A 55 26.88 48.31 1.95
N ARG A 56 25.65 48.80 1.73
CA ARG A 56 24.46 47.93 1.58
C ARG A 56 24.48 47.03 0.35
N ARG A 57 24.97 47.51 -0.80
CA ARG A 57 24.97 46.73 -2.06
C ARG A 57 26.00 45.61 -2.09
N ARG A 58 27.21 45.83 -1.55
CA ARG A 58 28.26 44.80 -1.53
C ARG A 58 27.99 43.74 -0.45
N GLY A 59 27.51 44.15 0.72
CA GLY A 59 27.10 43.22 1.77
C GLY A 59 25.91 42.35 1.36
N SER A 60 24.88 42.94 0.73
CA SER A 60 23.73 42.17 0.25
C SER A 60 24.11 41.23 -0.89
N LEU A 61 24.96 41.64 -1.83
CA LEU A 61 25.45 40.77 -2.91
C LEU A 61 26.23 39.56 -2.37
N LEU A 62 27.09 39.75 -1.34
CA LEU A 62 27.82 38.65 -0.72
C LEU A 62 26.89 37.69 0.04
N VAL A 63 25.88 38.21 0.75
CA VAL A 63 24.86 37.38 1.42
C VAL A 63 24.04 36.59 0.39
N TRP A 64 23.61 37.23 -0.71
CA TRP A 64 22.88 36.55 -1.77
C TRP A 64 23.73 35.54 -2.53
N ALA A 65 25.00 35.84 -2.80
CA ALA A 65 25.94 34.89 -3.41
C ALA A 65 26.20 33.69 -2.48
N SER A 66 26.33 33.92 -1.17
CA SER A 66 26.51 32.85 -0.19
C SER A 66 25.25 32.00 -0.05
N ALA A 67 24.08 32.63 0.01
CA ALA A 67 22.80 31.92 0.02
C ALA A 67 22.60 31.10 -1.26
N PHE A 68 22.99 31.64 -2.42
CA PHE A 68 22.94 30.91 -3.69
C PHE A 68 23.90 29.72 -3.70
N LEU A 69 25.14 29.87 -3.21
CA LEU A 69 26.10 28.77 -3.13
C LEU A 69 25.65 27.68 -2.15
N ILE A 70 25.08 28.06 -1.01
CA ILE A 70 24.47 27.12 -0.06
C ILE A 70 23.30 26.41 -0.72
N PHE A 71 22.43 27.14 -1.40
CA PHE A 71 21.28 26.57 -2.11
C PHE A 71 21.72 25.63 -3.26
N ALA A 72 22.73 26.01 -4.04
CA ALA A 72 23.30 25.19 -5.08
C ALA A 72 24.01 23.95 -4.52
N ALA A 73 24.68 24.06 -3.37
CA ALA A 73 25.29 22.93 -2.69
C ALA A 73 24.24 21.97 -2.13
N VAL A 74 23.14 22.48 -1.57
CA VAL A 74 21.99 21.67 -1.15
C VAL A 74 21.36 20.98 -2.37
N ILE A 75 21.10 21.69 -3.47
CA ILE A 75 20.58 21.06 -4.70
C ILE A 75 21.56 20.03 -5.26
N ALA A 76 22.87 20.29 -5.23
CA ALA A 76 23.88 19.34 -5.69
C ALA A 76 23.96 18.09 -4.78
N TRP A 77 23.75 18.27 -3.48
CA TRP A 77 23.66 17.19 -2.50
C TRP A 77 22.40 16.34 -2.70
N GLU A 78 21.26 16.98 -3.01
CA GLU A 78 19.96 16.35 -3.26
C GLU A 78 19.76 15.88 -4.71
N LEU A 79 20.69 16.23 -5.60
CA LEU A 79 20.62 15.93 -7.04
C LEU A 79 20.47 14.43 -7.36
N PRO A 80 21.10 13.50 -6.61
CA PRO A 80 20.85 12.06 -6.74
C PRO A 80 19.39 11.69 -6.46
N GLU A 81 18.79 12.23 -5.39
CA GLU A 81 17.39 11.97 -5.04
C GLU A 81 16.44 12.55 -6.09
N ILE A 82 16.68 13.79 -6.54
CA ILE A 82 15.91 14.45 -7.60
C ILE A 82 15.97 13.64 -8.91
N ARG A 83 17.14 13.12 -9.28
CA ARG A 83 17.28 12.25 -10.47
C ARG A 83 16.55 10.92 -10.31
N GLN A 84 16.56 10.33 -9.13
CA GLN A 84 15.81 9.09 -8.87
C GLN A 84 14.30 9.30 -8.89
N PHE A 85 13.80 10.42 -8.36
CA PHE A 85 12.40 10.82 -8.53
C PHE A 85 12.03 11.02 -10.00
N SER A 86 12.94 11.59 -10.81
CA SER A 86 12.71 11.73 -12.26
C SER A 86 12.72 10.40 -13.03
N ALA A 87 13.26 9.32 -12.44
CA ALA A 87 13.27 7.97 -13.03
C ALA A 87 11.98 7.17 -12.76
N ILE A 88 11.06 7.74 -11.97
CA ILE A 88 9.71 7.23 -11.77
C ILE A 88 8.91 7.55 -13.04
N ALA A 89 8.47 6.52 -13.75
CA ALA A 89 7.74 6.63 -15.02
C ALA A 89 6.29 7.12 -14.82
N GLY A 90 5.79 7.10 -13.59
CA GLY A 90 4.48 7.56 -13.20
C GLY A 90 4.11 7.06 -11.81
N TRP A 91 2.94 7.44 -11.33
CA TRP A 91 2.33 6.85 -10.14
C TRP A 91 1.15 6.01 -10.61
N THR A 92 1.09 4.76 -10.18
CA THR A 92 -0.12 3.96 -10.29
C THR A 92 -0.88 4.03 -8.97
N THR A 93 -2.18 3.80 -8.99
CA THR A 93 -2.96 3.63 -7.76
C THR A 93 -3.35 2.18 -7.62
N GLN A 94 -2.84 1.50 -6.60
CA GLN A 94 -3.30 0.17 -6.21
C GLN A 94 -4.08 0.31 -4.90
N PHE A 95 -5.34 -0.13 -4.88
CA PHE A 95 -6.24 0.02 -3.72
C PHE A 95 -6.38 1.48 -3.21
N GLY A 96 -6.23 2.47 -4.10
CA GLY A 96 -6.28 3.90 -3.75
C GLY A 96 -4.98 4.47 -3.16
N ILE A 97 -3.92 3.66 -3.07
CA ILE A 97 -2.59 4.10 -2.62
C ILE A 97 -1.73 4.40 -3.86
N PRO A 98 -1.14 5.61 -3.97
CA PRO A 98 -0.21 5.92 -5.04
C PRO A 98 1.11 5.16 -4.84
N ILE A 99 1.44 4.30 -5.80
CA ILE A 99 2.68 3.51 -5.84
C ILE A 99 3.54 4.06 -7.00
N PRO A 100 4.83 4.37 -6.75
CA PRO A 100 5.71 4.84 -7.79
C PRO A 100 6.02 3.71 -8.77
N GLN A 101 5.69 3.89 -10.05
CA GLN A 101 6.10 2.97 -11.11
C GLN A 101 7.52 3.29 -11.57
N ARG A 102 8.43 2.34 -11.38
CA ARG A 102 9.82 2.45 -11.84
C ARG A 102 9.96 2.05 -13.30
N SER A 103 10.82 2.76 -14.02
CA SER A 103 11.24 2.33 -15.36
C SER A 103 12.02 1.01 -15.31
N GLU A 104 11.96 0.22 -16.38
CA GLU A 104 12.80 -0.98 -16.56
C GLU A 104 14.30 -0.68 -16.44
N GLY A 105 14.73 0.55 -16.76
CA GLY A 105 16.11 1.00 -16.59
C GLY A 105 16.57 0.96 -15.13
N THR A 106 15.70 1.30 -14.18
CA THR A 106 16.06 1.28 -12.76
C THR A 106 16.14 -0.14 -12.20
N LYS A 107 15.22 -1.03 -12.63
CA LYS A 107 15.28 -2.45 -12.26
C LYS A 107 16.60 -3.08 -12.69
N LYS A 108 17.06 -2.77 -13.92
CA LYS A 108 18.36 -3.22 -14.44
C LYS A 108 19.54 -2.71 -13.64
N GLN A 109 19.51 -1.46 -13.17
CA GLN A 109 20.58 -0.89 -12.34
C GLN A 109 20.68 -1.56 -10.97
N LEU A 110 19.55 -1.87 -10.33
CA LEU A 110 19.55 -2.60 -9.07
C LEU A 110 19.98 -4.06 -9.26
N ALA A 111 19.44 -4.71 -10.30
CA ALA A 111 19.81 -6.07 -10.68
C ALA A 111 21.32 -6.22 -10.94
N ALA A 112 21.98 -5.21 -11.50
CA ALA A 112 23.42 -5.23 -11.76
C ALA A 112 24.29 -5.25 -10.48
N LYS A 113 23.74 -4.87 -9.32
CA LYS A 113 24.44 -4.90 -8.02
C LYS A 113 24.25 -6.21 -7.27
N LEU A 114 23.41 -7.11 -7.78
CA LEU A 114 23.03 -8.36 -7.12
C LEU A 114 23.72 -9.55 -7.79
N GLY A 115 24.06 -10.56 -6.99
CA GLY A 115 24.45 -11.87 -7.51
C GLY A 115 23.29 -12.53 -8.28
N GLU A 116 23.61 -13.50 -9.13
CA GLU A 116 22.64 -14.14 -10.04
C GLU A 116 21.41 -14.69 -9.31
N LYS A 117 21.60 -15.44 -8.22
CA LYS A 117 20.50 -15.97 -7.40
C LYS A 117 19.60 -14.87 -6.83
N ASN A 118 20.18 -13.83 -6.25
CA ASN A 118 19.43 -12.72 -5.64
C ASN A 118 18.67 -11.89 -6.69
N ARG A 119 19.26 -11.75 -7.87
CA ARG A 119 18.62 -11.12 -9.02
C ARG A 119 17.40 -11.92 -9.48
N LEU A 120 17.56 -13.25 -9.62
CA LEU A 120 16.48 -14.15 -10.02
C LEU A 120 15.34 -14.15 -8.99
N LEU A 121 15.68 -14.16 -7.69
CA LEU A 121 14.70 -14.08 -6.60
C LEU A 121 13.88 -12.77 -6.64
N LEU A 122 14.54 -11.62 -6.80
CA LEU A 122 13.86 -10.32 -6.79
C LEU A 122 13.06 -10.05 -8.08
N PHE A 123 13.65 -10.34 -9.24
CA PHE A 123 13.15 -9.85 -10.53
C PHE A 123 12.67 -10.96 -11.48
N GLY A 124 12.94 -12.22 -11.16
CA GLY A 124 12.82 -13.31 -12.12
C GLY A 124 13.80 -13.19 -13.28
N ASP A 125 13.54 -13.93 -14.35
CA ASP A 125 14.34 -13.82 -15.58
C ASP A 125 14.00 -12.55 -16.37
N MET A 126 14.80 -11.51 -16.18
CA MET A 126 14.60 -10.22 -16.84
C MET A 126 14.76 -10.24 -18.37
N SER A 127 15.19 -11.35 -19.02
CA SER A 127 15.05 -11.45 -20.48
C SER A 127 13.63 -11.70 -20.94
N GLU A 128 12.77 -12.22 -20.06
CA GLU A 128 11.36 -12.46 -20.36
C GLU A 128 10.52 -11.20 -20.15
N SER A 129 9.44 -11.06 -20.94
CA SER A 129 8.52 -9.92 -20.83
C SER A 129 7.37 -10.16 -19.85
N GLY A 130 6.90 -11.40 -19.72
CA GLY A 130 5.78 -11.75 -18.85
C GLY A 130 6.24 -12.08 -17.43
N GLN A 131 5.36 -11.83 -16.46
CA GLN A 131 5.68 -12.07 -15.05
C GLN A 131 5.66 -13.58 -14.75
N ALA A 132 4.76 -14.31 -15.40
CA ALA A 132 4.70 -15.76 -15.27
C ALA A 132 6.01 -16.42 -15.72
N GLU A 133 6.51 -16.06 -16.91
CA GLU A 133 7.74 -16.62 -17.48
C GLU A 133 8.98 -16.19 -16.66
N ARG A 134 9.01 -14.94 -16.17
CA ARG A 134 10.02 -14.44 -15.23
C ARG A 134 10.11 -15.31 -13.97
N ARG A 135 8.97 -15.62 -13.35
CA ARG A 135 8.89 -16.40 -12.10
C ARG A 135 9.08 -17.90 -12.35
N GLU A 136 8.76 -18.39 -13.54
CA GLU A 136 9.00 -19.78 -13.93
C GLU A 136 10.49 -20.11 -13.89
N ALA A 137 11.35 -19.20 -14.37
CA ALA A 137 12.80 -19.40 -14.30
C ALA A 137 13.33 -19.53 -12.86
N LEU A 138 12.75 -18.79 -11.91
CA LEU A 138 13.07 -18.92 -10.48
C LEU A 138 12.67 -20.31 -9.97
N TRP A 139 11.44 -20.76 -10.25
CA TRP A 139 11.00 -22.11 -9.85
C TRP A 139 11.84 -23.21 -10.51
N ARG A 140 12.14 -23.11 -11.81
CA ARG A 140 12.98 -24.09 -12.52
C ARG A 140 14.39 -24.20 -11.97
N SER A 141 14.91 -23.16 -11.32
CA SER A 141 16.21 -23.21 -10.64
C SER A 141 16.21 -24.10 -9.39
N GLU A 142 15.06 -24.20 -8.71
CA GLU A 142 14.85 -25.06 -7.53
C GLU A 142 13.45 -25.72 -7.60
N PRO A 143 13.24 -26.76 -8.46
CA PRO A 143 11.89 -27.27 -8.78
C PRO A 143 11.12 -27.88 -7.61
N GLU A 144 11.82 -28.29 -6.57
CA GLU A 144 11.26 -28.87 -5.35
C GLU A 144 10.98 -27.81 -4.26
N ASN A 145 11.24 -26.53 -4.54
CA ASN A 145 10.98 -25.43 -3.61
C ASN A 145 9.51 -24.95 -3.74
N PRO A 146 8.65 -25.21 -2.74
CA PRO A 146 7.23 -24.85 -2.82
C PRO A 146 6.98 -23.34 -2.78
N VAL A 147 7.89 -22.55 -2.20
CA VAL A 147 7.82 -21.09 -2.18
C VAL A 147 7.91 -20.54 -3.60
N TYR A 148 8.89 -21.03 -4.37
CA TYR A 148 9.12 -20.56 -5.75
C TYR A 148 8.02 -21.05 -6.69
N PHE A 149 7.51 -22.27 -6.48
CA PHE A 149 6.36 -22.76 -7.22
C PHE A 149 5.10 -21.93 -6.94
N ALA A 150 4.84 -21.57 -5.68
CA ALA A 150 3.69 -20.73 -5.33
C ALA A 150 3.76 -19.34 -5.95
N GLU A 151 4.95 -18.72 -6.00
CA GLU A 151 5.17 -17.44 -6.68
C GLU A 151 4.96 -17.54 -8.20
N TYR A 152 5.50 -18.59 -8.83
CA TYR A 152 5.27 -18.88 -10.25
C TYR A 152 3.79 -19.07 -10.56
N ALA A 153 3.10 -19.93 -9.80
CA ALA A 153 1.69 -20.18 -10.00
C ALA A 153 0.83 -18.93 -9.77
N GLY A 154 1.16 -18.12 -8.75
CA GLY A 154 0.50 -16.85 -8.47
C GLY A 154 0.63 -15.87 -9.65
N ALA A 155 1.84 -15.74 -10.20
CA ALA A 155 2.10 -14.90 -11.38
C ALA A 155 1.36 -15.44 -12.62
N TYR A 156 1.40 -16.74 -12.87
CA TYR A 156 0.71 -17.39 -14.00
C TYR A 156 -0.80 -17.21 -13.93
N ILE A 157 -1.41 -17.45 -12.76
CA ILE A 157 -2.85 -17.27 -12.54
C ILE A 157 -3.26 -15.81 -12.70
N SER A 158 -2.43 -14.86 -12.28
CA SER A 158 -2.72 -13.43 -12.39
C SER A 158 -2.63 -12.95 -13.85
N GLU A 159 -1.70 -13.49 -14.64
CA GLU A 159 -1.48 -13.07 -16.02
C GLU A 159 -2.39 -13.80 -17.03
N LYS A 160 -2.62 -15.10 -16.84
CA LYS A 160 -3.34 -15.96 -17.81
C LYS A 160 -4.74 -16.36 -17.35
N GLU A 161 -5.14 -16.02 -16.12
CA GLU A 161 -6.42 -16.41 -15.49
C GLU A 161 -6.69 -17.92 -15.48
N LYS A 162 -5.62 -18.73 -15.52
CA LYS A 162 -5.66 -20.19 -15.57
C LYS A 162 -4.58 -20.77 -14.66
N LEU A 163 -4.72 -22.05 -14.32
CA LEU A 163 -3.65 -22.78 -13.64
C LEU A 163 -2.48 -23.05 -14.60
N PRO A 164 -1.23 -23.05 -14.10
CA PRO A 164 -0.10 -23.54 -14.89
C PRO A 164 -0.28 -25.04 -15.21
N PRO A 165 0.38 -25.56 -16.25
CA PRO A 165 0.36 -26.99 -16.56
C PRO A 165 0.76 -27.83 -15.34
N ASP A 166 0.09 -28.97 -15.16
CA ASP A 166 0.36 -29.95 -14.11
C ASP A 166 0.33 -29.37 -12.68
N PHE A 167 -0.35 -28.24 -12.47
CA PHE A 167 -0.32 -27.48 -11.21
C PHE A 167 -0.57 -28.33 -9.96
N LEU A 168 -1.66 -29.10 -9.94
CA LEU A 168 -2.00 -29.95 -8.79
C LEU A 168 -1.08 -31.15 -8.67
N GLU A 169 -0.56 -31.69 -9.78
CA GLU A 169 0.40 -32.80 -9.74
C GLU A 169 1.71 -32.35 -9.09
N ILE A 170 2.23 -31.20 -9.51
CA ILE A 170 3.43 -30.59 -8.94
C ILE A 170 3.20 -30.24 -7.45
N ALA A 171 2.10 -29.55 -7.13
CA ALA A 171 1.76 -29.19 -5.75
C ALA A 171 1.70 -30.42 -4.83
N ARG A 172 1.02 -31.48 -5.27
CA ARG A 172 0.90 -32.74 -4.51
C ARG A 172 2.24 -33.47 -4.37
N ARG A 173 3.21 -33.23 -5.26
CA ARG A 173 4.56 -33.78 -5.14
C ARG A 173 5.39 -33.02 -4.11
N ILE A 174 5.36 -31.69 -4.14
CA ILE A 174 6.29 -30.84 -3.38
C ILE A 174 5.78 -30.47 -1.97
N ASP A 175 4.46 -30.35 -1.77
CA ASP A 175 3.85 -30.20 -0.44
C ASP A 175 2.41 -30.78 -0.41
N PRO A 176 2.27 -32.12 -0.36
CA PRO A 176 0.97 -32.81 -0.44
C PRO A 176 -0.04 -32.40 0.62
N ASP A 177 0.45 -31.97 1.79
CA ASP A 177 -0.38 -31.62 2.95
C ASP A 177 -0.91 -30.18 2.91
N ASN A 178 -0.51 -29.38 1.92
CA ASN A 178 -0.87 -27.97 1.84
C ASN A 178 -2.14 -27.73 1.00
N ALA A 179 -3.23 -27.44 1.70
CA ALA A 179 -4.54 -27.13 1.15
C ALA A 179 -4.56 -25.86 0.29
N TRP A 180 -3.58 -24.96 0.47
CA TRP A 180 -3.55 -23.68 -0.24
C TRP A 180 -3.55 -23.87 -1.76
N PHE A 181 -2.78 -24.82 -2.29
CA PHE A 181 -2.75 -25.11 -3.74
C PHE A 181 -4.11 -25.63 -4.24
N THR A 182 -4.73 -26.56 -3.51
CA THR A 182 -6.04 -27.11 -3.85
C THR A 182 -7.12 -26.03 -3.84
N TYR A 183 -7.06 -25.10 -2.88
CA TYR A 183 -7.94 -23.94 -2.85
C TYR A 183 -7.72 -22.99 -4.02
N GLN A 184 -6.48 -22.77 -4.46
CA GLN A 184 -6.21 -21.96 -5.65
C GLN A 184 -6.78 -22.62 -6.92
N ALA A 185 -6.65 -23.94 -7.05
CA ALA A 185 -7.28 -24.69 -8.14
C ALA A 185 -8.81 -24.56 -8.09
N ALA A 186 -9.42 -24.74 -6.92
CA ALA A 186 -10.85 -24.56 -6.72
C ALA A 186 -11.29 -23.14 -7.10
N ALA A 187 -10.50 -22.13 -6.75
CA ALA A 187 -10.85 -20.74 -7.00
C ALA A 187 -10.79 -20.38 -8.49
N VAL A 188 -9.85 -20.98 -9.25
CA VAL A 188 -9.81 -20.86 -10.72
C VAL A 188 -10.98 -21.61 -11.37
N GLU A 189 -11.29 -22.83 -10.93
CA GLU A 189 -12.45 -23.59 -11.44
C GLU A 189 -13.79 -22.90 -11.16
N SER A 190 -13.89 -22.20 -10.02
CA SER A 190 -15.09 -21.45 -9.64
C SER A 190 -15.36 -20.23 -10.52
N ASP A 191 -14.39 -19.83 -11.35
CA ASP A 191 -14.55 -18.64 -12.15
C ASP A 191 -15.69 -18.79 -13.16
N GLU A 192 -16.53 -17.75 -13.19
CA GLU A 192 -17.77 -17.69 -13.96
C GLU A 192 -18.79 -18.83 -13.69
N ALA A 193 -18.53 -19.71 -12.72
CA ALA A 193 -19.43 -20.83 -12.41
C ALA A 193 -20.72 -20.38 -11.70
N LEU A 194 -20.68 -19.22 -11.04
CA LEU A 194 -21.81 -18.65 -10.31
C LEU A 194 -21.86 -17.13 -10.42
N LYS A 195 -23.08 -16.61 -10.29
CA LYS A 195 -23.35 -15.17 -10.28
C LYS A 195 -24.22 -14.81 -9.10
N ALA A 196 -23.85 -13.74 -8.41
CA ALA A 196 -24.62 -13.22 -7.31
C ALA A 196 -25.83 -12.43 -7.81
N ASN A 197 -27.01 -12.71 -7.25
CA ASN A 197 -28.19 -11.92 -7.53
C ASN A 197 -28.15 -10.60 -6.73
N PRO A 198 -28.71 -9.50 -7.28
CA PRO A 198 -28.89 -8.27 -6.53
C PRO A 198 -29.75 -8.52 -5.28
N ARG A 199 -29.32 -8.03 -4.11
CA ARG A 199 -30.12 -8.12 -2.90
C ARG A 199 -31.32 -7.18 -3.00
N GLN A 200 -32.53 -7.71 -2.82
CA GLN A 200 -33.78 -6.93 -2.79
C GLN A 200 -34.20 -6.62 -1.35
N GLY A 201 -34.96 -5.54 -1.15
CA GLY A 201 -35.68 -5.27 0.11
C GLY A 201 -34.83 -4.78 1.29
N GLY A 202 -33.67 -4.17 1.05
CA GLY A 202 -32.86 -3.60 2.14
C GLY A 202 -33.55 -2.42 2.83
N ARG A 203 -33.45 -2.34 4.16
CA ARG A 203 -33.88 -1.18 4.97
C ARG A 203 -32.70 -0.33 5.41
N ARG A 204 -32.85 0.99 5.34
CA ARG A 204 -31.78 1.92 5.70
C ARG A 204 -31.82 2.19 7.19
N VAL A 205 -30.74 1.83 7.90
CA VAL A 205 -30.57 2.08 9.33
C VAL A 205 -29.37 3.01 9.49
N GLY A 206 -29.66 4.30 9.71
CA GLY A 206 -28.63 5.35 9.69
C GLY A 206 -27.97 5.48 8.31
N ARG A 207 -26.63 5.37 8.28
CA ARG A 207 -25.84 5.39 7.02
C ARG A 207 -25.67 4.00 6.39
N LYS A 208 -26.13 2.92 7.03
CA LYS A 208 -25.93 1.55 6.57
C LYS A 208 -27.22 0.99 5.94
N MET A 209 -27.05 0.19 4.89
CA MET A 209 -28.11 -0.62 4.28
C MET A 209 -28.11 -1.98 4.96
N VAL A 210 -29.23 -2.38 5.57
CA VAL A 210 -29.38 -3.66 6.26
C VAL A 210 -30.34 -4.53 5.46
N TYR A 211 -29.96 -5.79 5.23
CA TYR A 211 -30.77 -6.77 4.54
C TYR A 211 -31.20 -7.86 5.52
N ASP A 212 -32.47 -8.24 5.48
CA ASP A 212 -33.00 -9.26 6.39
C ASP A 212 -32.78 -10.69 5.86
N ASN A 213 -32.53 -10.85 4.55
CA ASN A 213 -32.25 -12.13 3.90
C ASN A 213 -30.81 -12.19 3.36
N PRO A 214 -30.18 -13.38 3.34
CA PRO A 214 -28.86 -13.57 2.75
C PRO A 214 -28.86 -13.29 1.25
N LYS A 215 -27.66 -13.22 0.68
CA LYS A 215 -27.48 -13.05 -0.76
C LYS A 215 -27.86 -14.35 -1.46
N THR A 216 -28.58 -14.28 -2.57
CA THR A 216 -28.87 -15.46 -3.39
C THR A 216 -27.92 -15.54 -4.58
N TRP A 217 -27.76 -16.76 -5.10
CA TRP A 217 -26.80 -17.09 -6.14
C TRP A 217 -27.48 -17.83 -7.29
N GLN A 218 -27.02 -17.58 -8.50
CA GLN A 218 -27.38 -18.33 -9.70
C GLN A 218 -26.17 -19.17 -10.10
N ILE A 219 -26.36 -20.48 -10.30
CA ILE A 219 -25.33 -21.37 -10.88
C ILE A 219 -25.41 -21.23 -12.39
N LEU A 220 -24.29 -20.90 -13.01
CA LEU A 220 -24.16 -20.72 -14.46
C LEU A 220 -23.58 -21.97 -15.13
N ASP A 221 -22.70 -22.69 -14.43
CA ASP A 221 -22.07 -23.92 -14.90
C ASP A 221 -22.07 -24.94 -13.75
N GLU A 222 -22.97 -25.93 -13.84
CA GLU A 222 -23.13 -26.97 -12.82
C GLU A 222 -21.90 -27.89 -12.72
N GLU A 223 -21.21 -28.13 -13.83
CA GLU A 223 -20.06 -29.03 -13.87
C GLU A 223 -18.88 -28.39 -13.15
N ARG A 224 -18.57 -27.12 -13.47
CA ARG A 224 -17.55 -26.33 -12.76
C ARG A 224 -17.87 -26.17 -11.29
N PHE A 225 -19.14 -25.91 -10.96
CA PHE A 225 -19.59 -25.81 -9.57
C PHE A 225 -19.35 -27.11 -8.81
N GLY A 226 -19.72 -28.25 -9.41
CA GLY A 226 -19.47 -29.58 -8.85
C GLY A 226 -17.99 -29.89 -8.66
N ARG A 227 -17.14 -29.61 -9.67
CA ARG A 227 -15.68 -29.78 -9.56
C ARG A 227 -15.08 -28.91 -8.45
N THR A 228 -15.54 -27.67 -8.33
CA THR A 228 -15.10 -26.76 -7.26
C THR A 228 -15.44 -27.31 -5.88
N LEU A 229 -16.67 -27.82 -5.68
CA LEU A 229 -17.04 -28.48 -4.43
C LEU A 229 -16.20 -29.73 -4.16
N GLY A 230 -15.87 -30.50 -5.20
CA GLY A 230 -14.94 -31.64 -5.10
C GLY A 230 -13.56 -31.23 -4.59
N LEU A 231 -13.00 -30.14 -5.13
CA LEU A 231 -11.70 -29.60 -4.67
C LEU A 231 -11.77 -29.04 -3.26
N LEU A 232 -12.88 -28.39 -2.85
CA LEU A 232 -13.07 -27.97 -1.46
C LEU A 232 -13.07 -29.16 -0.49
N ASN A 233 -13.72 -30.26 -0.88
CA ASN A 233 -13.75 -31.50 -0.10
C ASN A 233 -12.37 -32.16 -0.01
N GLU A 234 -11.62 -32.18 -1.12
CA GLU A 234 -10.24 -32.67 -1.15
C GLU A 234 -9.36 -31.85 -0.19
N ALA A 235 -9.45 -30.53 -0.26
CA ALA A 235 -8.66 -29.60 0.56
C ALA A 235 -8.87 -29.79 2.07
N ARG A 236 -10.05 -30.25 2.50
CA ARG A 236 -10.33 -30.56 3.91
C ARG A 236 -9.42 -31.66 4.48
N SER A 237 -8.91 -32.55 3.64
CA SER A 237 -8.00 -33.62 4.06
C SER A 237 -6.55 -33.17 4.22
N GLN A 238 -6.23 -31.94 3.82
CA GLN A 238 -4.88 -31.39 3.80
C GLN A 238 -4.69 -30.46 5.03
N PRO A 239 -3.87 -30.85 6.02
CA PRO A 239 -3.84 -30.19 7.32
C PRO A 239 -3.15 -28.81 7.33
N LYS A 240 -2.38 -28.47 6.30
CA LYS A 240 -1.64 -27.20 6.22
C LYS A 240 -2.37 -26.21 5.31
N PHE A 241 -2.17 -24.93 5.60
CA PHE A 241 -2.56 -23.83 4.72
C PHE A 241 -1.43 -22.81 4.73
N THR A 242 -0.62 -22.79 3.69
CA THR A 242 0.53 -21.87 3.59
C THR A 242 0.61 -21.28 2.20
N SER A 243 0.48 -19.95 2.11
CA SER A 243 0.57 -19.19 0.85
C SER A 243 2.01 -18.88 0.42
N TYR A 244 2.97 -19.17 1.30
CA TYR A 244 4.41 -18.88 1.19
C TYR A 244 4.78 -17.40 0.97
N GLY A 245 3.81 -16.48 1.05
CA GLY A 245 4.08 -15.05 0.89
C GLY A 245 5.02 -14.51 1.97
N ALA A 246 4.86 -14.95 3.22
CA ALA A 246 5.75 -14.58 4.33
C ALA A 246 7.16 -15.15 4.13
N ASP A 247 7.26 -16.40 3.66
CA ASP A 247 8.53 -17.08 3.43
C ASP A 247 9.31 -16.37 2.32
N LEU A 248 8.67 -16.10 1.18
CA LEU A 248 9.27 -15.35 0.08
C LEU A 248 9.69 -13.95 0.53
N LEU A 249 8.84 -13.24 1.29
CA LEU A 249 9.17 -11.92 1.81
C LEU A 249 10.37 -11.97 2.76
N SER A 250 10.54 -13.04 3.53
CA SER A 250 11.68 -13.22 4.43
C SER A 250 13.00 -13.38 3.66
N GLU A 251 12.98 -14.06 2.51
CA GLU A 251 14.14 -14.20 1.61
C GLU A 251 14.45 -12.90 0.86
N ILE A 252 13.42 -12.16 0.47
CA ILE A 252 13.54 -10.90 -0.29
C ILE A 252 14.00 -9.74 0.60
N LYS A 253 13.49 -9.65 1.85
CA LYS A 253 13.76 -8.55 2.79
C LYS A 253 15.24 -8.14 2.91
N PRO A 254 16.22 -9.04 3.08
CA PRO A 254 17.64 -8.64 3.18
C PRO A 254 18.21 -8.08 1.87
N LEU A 255 17.55 -8.28 0.73
CA LEU A 255 17.99 -7.80 -0.58
C LEU A 255 17.45 -6.40 -0.92
N ILE A 256 16.51 -5.91 -0.11
CA ILE A 256 15.85 -4.62 -0.32
C ILE A 256 16.73 -3.51 0.30
N PRO A 257 17.18 -2.52 -0.49
CA PRO A 257 18.00 -1.42 0.03
C PRO A 257 17.17 -0.46 0.90
N GLN A 258 17.65 -0.08 2.09
CA GLN A 258 16.87 0.75 3.04
C GLN A 258 17.67 1.94 3.62
N GLU A 259 18.88 2.19 3.12
CA GLU A 259 19.83 3.12 3.73
C GLU A 259 19.39 4.58 3.57
N THR A 260 19.02 4.97 2.36
CA THR A 260 18.58 6.34 2.04
C THR A 260 17.06 6.45 1.94
N PHE A 261 16.52 7.67 1.99
CA PHE A 261 15.10 7.89 1.70
C PHE A 261 14.73 7.37 0.30
N ALA A 262 15.61 7.61 -0.66
CA ALA A 262 15.45 7.17 -2.03
C ALA A 262 15.43 5.64 -2.15
N ASP A 263 16.29 4.93 -1.41
CA ASP A 263 16.27 3.46 -1.31
C ASP A 263 14.96 2.93 -0.71
N ARG A 264 14.38 3.63 0.27
CA ARG A 264 13.08 3.26 0.85
C ARG A 264 11.93 3.43 -0.14
N ILE A 265 11.96 4.48 -0.96
CA ILE A 265 11.00 4.66 -2.05
C ILE A 265 11.18 3.56 -3.12
N ASP A 266 12.43 3.20 -3.44
CA ASP A 266 12.77 2.07 -4.31
C ASP A 266 12.21 0.74 -3.78
N SER A 267 12.35 0.51 -2.49
CA SER A 267 11.90 -0.69 -1.79
C SER A 267 10.41 -0.95 -1.92
N ILE A 268 9.60 0.10 -1.86
CA ILE A 268 8.14 -0.01 -2.00
C ILE A 268 7.79 -0.55 -3.40
N GLY A 269 8.49 -0.09 -4.44
CA GLY A 269 8.30 -0.59 -5.81
C GLY A 269 8.84 -2.00 -6.04
N LEU A 270 9.82 -2.46 -5.24
CA LEU A 270 10.34 -3.83 -5.30
C LEU A 270 9.39 -4.84 -4.63
N LEU A 271 8.72 -4.41 -3.56
CA LEU A 271 7.69 -5.21 -2.89
C LEU A 271 6.41 -5.38 -3.73
N ASP A 272 6.18 -4.49 -4.70
CA ASP A 272 5.12 -4.63 -5.71
C ASP A 272 5.42 -5.73 -6.75
N VAL A 273 6.70 -6.11 -6.93
CA VAL A 273 7.10 -7.15 -7.90
C VAL A 273 6.88 -8.57 -7.34
N SER A 274 6.86 -8.74 -6.02
CA SER A 274 6.42 -10.01 -5.42
C SER A 274 4.92 -10.15 -5.58
N SER A 275 4.49 -11.17 -6.32
CA SER A 275 3.09 -11.53 -6.47
C SER A 275 2.64 -12.20 -5.18
N ILE A 276 2.63 -11.45 -4.06
CA ILE A 276 2.16 -11.94 -2.75
C ILE A 276 0.76 -12.48 -3.00
N SER A 277 0.70 -13.81 -3.03
CA SER A 277 -0.41 -14.55 -3.60
C SER A 277 -1.71 -14.08 -2.99
N SER A 278 -2.48 -13.34 -3.78
CA SER A 278 -3.59 -12.58 -3.24
C SER A 278 -4.71 -13.53 -2.82
N SER A 279 -5.04 -13.51 -1.53
CA SER A 279 -6.23 -14.17 -0.98
C SER A 279 -7.54 -13.69 -1.63
N ILE A 280 -7.50 -12.62 -2.45
CA ILE A 280 -8.64 -12.08 -3.20
C ILE A 280 -9.32 -13.17 -4.02
N ARG A 281 -8.56 -14.09 -4.63
CA ARG A 281 -9.18 -15.14 -5.45
C ARG A 281 -9.93 -16.16 -4.59
N LEU A 282 -9.39 -16.50 -3.42
CA LEU A 282 -10.01 -17.42 -2.46
C LEU A 282 -11.35 -16.90 -1.93
N ARG A 283 -11.59 -15.58 -1.93
CA ARG A 283 -12.89 -14.99 -1.60
C ARG A 283 -14.03 -15.56 -2.44
N ARG A 284 -13.79 -15.95 -3.70
CA ARG A 284 -14.82 -16.56 -4.57
C ARG A 284 -15.31 -17.91 -4.04
N LEU A 285 -14.48 -18.66 -3.33
CA LEU A 285 -14.88 -19.93 -2.71
C LEU A 285 -15.95 -19.73 -1.63
N CYS A 286 -15.98 -18.56 -0.98
CA CYS A 286 -17.02 -18.22 -0.02
C CYS A 286 -18.39 -18.10 -0.70
N ASP A 287 -18.41 -17.63 -1.95
CA ASP A 287 -19.63 -17.52 -2.75
C ASP A 287 -20.13 -18.90 -3.18
N VAL A 288 -19.21 -19.83 -3.48
CA VAL A 288 -19.52 -21.25 -3.77
C VAL A 288 -20.14 -21.94 -2.56
N ILE A 289 -19.52 -21.79 -1.39
CA ILE A 289 -20.03 -22.34 -0.12
C ILE A 289 -21.42 -21.75 0.19
N ALA A 290 -21.59 -20.43 0.04
CA ALA A 290 -22.86 -19.76 0.22
C ALA A 290 -23.95 -20.28 -0.74
N ALA A 291 -23.61 -20.48 -2.02
CA ALA A 291 -24.52 -21.04 -3.00
C ALA A 291 -24.94 -22.48 -2.66
N LYS A 292 -23.99 -23.34 -2.23
CA LYS A 292 -24.33 -24.71 -1.81
C LYS A 292 -25.19 -24.69 -0.54
N ALA A 293 -24.90 -23.82 0.42
CA ALA A 293 -25.73 -23.65 1.63
C ALA A 293 -27.17 -23.26 1.29
N MET A 294 -27.35 -22.35 0.33
CA MET A 294 -28.67 -21.97 -0.20
C MET A 294 -29.41 -23.17 -0.80
N ILE A 295 -28.74 -23.97 -1.66
CA ILE A 295 -29.34 -25.17 -2.25
C ILE A 295 -29.80 -26.15 -1.18
N LEU A 296 -28.95 -26.44 -0.18
CA LEU A 296 -29.30 -27.36 0.91
C LEU A 296 -30.53 -26.87 1.68
N ALA A 297 -30.57 -25.57 1.98
CA ALA A 297 -31.68 -24.97 2.70
C ALA A 297 -32.99 -24.98 1.90
N ASP A 298 -32.93 -24.75 0.59
CA ASP A 298 -34.11 -24.72 -0.29
C ASP A 298 -34.62 -26.14 -0.62
N THR A 299 -33.74 -27.13 -0.63
CA THR A 299 -34.09 -28.56 -0.85
C THR A 299 -34.43 -29.31 0.44
N GLY A 300 -34.12 -28.76 1.62
CA GLY A 300 -34.30 -29.44 2.90
C GLY A 300 -33.27 -30.55 3.17
N GLU A 301 -32.13 -30.54 2.48
CA GLU A 301 -31.12 -31.61 2.56
C GLU A 301 -30.21 -31.44 3.79
N VAL A 302 -30.67 -31.96 4.94
CA VAL A 302 -29.93 -31.88 6.22
C VAL A 302 -28.58 -32.60 6.16
N ALA A 303 -28.51 -33.77 5.52
CA ALA A 303 -27.30 -34.60 5.49
C ALA A 303 -26.10 -33.90 4.80
N GLY A 304 -26.36 -33.02 3.84
CA GLY A 304 -25.32 -32.27 3.14
C GLY A 304 -24.75 -31.09 3.94
N TYR A 305 -25.38 -30.70 5.05
CA TYR A 305 -24.99 -29.52 5.83
C TYR A 305 -23.64 -29.71 6.53
N ALA A 306 -23.49 -30.78 7.32
CA ALA A 306 -22.29 -30.99 8.12
C ALA A 306 -20.99 -31.11 7.28
N PRO A 307 -20.96 -31.82 6.13
CA PRO A 307 -19.79 -31.81 5.26
C PRO A 307 -19.44 -30.42 4.74
N LEU A 308 -20.43 -29.65 4.27
CA LEU A 308 -20.22 -28.29 3.77
C LEU A 308 -19.71 -27.35 4.87
N GLU A 309 -20.27 -27.48 6.07
CA GLU A 309 -19.86 -26.73 7.25
C GLU A 309 -18.38 -27.00 7.58
N SER A 310 -17.98 -28.27 7.54
CA SER A 310 -16.60 -28.68 7.76
C SER A 310 -15.64 -28.13 6.69
N ASP A 311 -16.03 -28.15 5.42
CA ASP A 311 -15.25 -27.57 4.32
C ASP A 311 -15.06 -26.05 4.54
N ALA A 312 -16.12 -25.37 4.98
CA ALA A 312 -16.12 -23.94 5.26
C ALA A 312 -15.25 -23.57 6.47
N GLU A 313 -15.33 -24.34 7.57
CA GLU A 313 -14.47 -24.14 8.74
C GLU A 313 -13.00 -24.34 8.40
N HIS A 314 -12.67 -25.36 7.60
CA HIS A 314 -11.30 -25.62 7.18
C HIS A 314 -10.72 -24.44 6.37
N LEU A 315 -11.49 -23.95 5.39
CA LEU A 315 -11.11 -22.78 4.60
C LEU A 315 -10.93 -21.55 5.49
N LEU A 316 -11.88 -21.27 6.40
CA LEU A 316 -11.82 -20.11 7.29
C LEU A 316 -10.64 -20.19 8.26
N ARG A 317 -10.29 -21.37 8.78
CA ARG A 317 -9.10 -21.52 9.62
C ARG A 317 -7.82 -21.19 8.86
N GLY A 318 -7.73 -21.62 7.59
CA GLY A 318 -6.61 -21.25 6.71
C GLY A 318 -6.55 -19.75 6.44
N MET A 319 -7.67 -19.15 6.01
CA MET A 319 -7.75 -17.72 5.68
C MET A 319 -7.58 -16.81 6.90
N CYS A 320 -8.05 -17.20 8.08
CA CYS A 320 -7.95 -16.40 9.31
C CYS A 320 -6.69 -16.70 10.15
N GLY A 321 -5.88 -17.67 9.74
CA GLY A 321 -4.68 -18.10 10.48
C GLY A 321 -3.51 -17.11 10.37
N ASP A 322 -2.37 -17.51 10.95
CA ASP A 322 -1.15 -16.70 11.04
C ASP A 322 -0.45 -16.46 9.69
N SER A 323 -0.98 -17.04 8.61
CA SER A 323 -0.45 -16.90 7.24
C SER A 323 -0.87 -15.60 6.55
N ASN A 324 -1.62 -14.73 7.22
CA ASN A 324 -2.01 -13.42 6.69
C ASN A 324 -0.82 -12.46 6.68
N VAL A 325 -0.31 -12.17 5.49
CA VAL A 325 0.88 -11.30 5.30
C VAL A 325 0.48 -9.82 5.27
N THR A 326 -0.74 -9.51 4.82
CA THR A 326 -1.18 -8.13 4.57
C THR A 326 -2.49 -7.76 5.26
N LEU A 327 -2.74 -6.45 5.40
CA LEU A 327 -4.04 -5.93 5.82
C LEU A 327 -5.16 -6.33 4.86
N VAL A 328 -4.85 -6.40 3.57
CA VAL A 328 -5.80 -6.82 2.52
C VAL A 328 -6.25 -8.25 2.78
N ASP A 329 -5.33 -9.16 3.13
CA ASP A 329 -5.67 -10.55 3.48
C ASP A 329 -6.57 -10.63 4.72
N CYS A 330 -6.24 -9.84 5.76
CA CYS A 330 -7.10 -9.73 6.94
C CYS A 330 -8.53 -9.27 6.60
N LEU A 331 -8.66 -8.28 5.71
CA LEU A 331 -9.97 -7.77 5.29
C LEU A 331 -10.74 -8.81 4.46
N ILE A 332 -10.04 -9.54 3.59
CA ILE A 332 -10.63 -10.61 2.79
C ILE A 332 -11.10 -11.76 3.67
N ALA A 333 -10.32 -12.14 4.68
CA ALA A 333 -10.71 -13.14 5.67
C ALA A 333 -11.96 -12.70 6.47
N ASP A 334 -12.05 -11.43 6.87
CA ASP A 334 -13.24 -10.90 7.54
C ASP A 334 -14.48 -10.94 6.60
N VAL A 335 -14.33 -10.56 5.32
CA VAL A 335 -15.41 -10.66 4.32
C VAL A 335 -15.82 -12.10 4.05
N ALA A 336 -14.86 -13.03 4.00
CA ALA A 336 -15.09 -14.46 3.87
C ALA A 336 -15.90 -15.00 5.05
N ALA A 337 -15.46 -14.71 6.27
CA ALA A 337 -16.14 -15.12 7.50
C ALA A 337 -17.57 -14.56 7.57
N LEU A 338 -17.80 -13.29 7.19
CA LEU A 338 -19.13 -12.71 7.14
C LEU A 338 -20.04 -13.40 6.11
N THR A 339 -19.51 -13.65 4.91
CA THR A 339 -20.28 -14.28 3.83
C THR A 339 -20.66 -15.71 4.20
N ILE A 340 -19.71 -16.50 4.69
CA ILE A 340 -19.94 -17.89 5.08
C ILE A 340 -20.90 -17.97 6.27
N SER A 341 -20.65 -17.19 7.34
CA SER A 341 -21.49 -17.23 8.56
C SER A 341 -22.93 -16.81 8.31
N GLU A 342 -23.17 -15.79 7.48
CA GLU A 342 -24.53 -15.36 7.12
C GLU A 342 -25.30 -16.46 6.39
N ASN A 343 -24.67 -17.13 5.42
CA ASN A 343 -25.35 -18.14 4.58
C ASN A 343 -25.48 -19.49 5.28
N LEU A 344 -24.45 -19.96 6.01
CA LEU A 344 -24.53 -21.19 6.80
C LEU A 344 -25.45 -21.07 8.00
N GLY A 345 -25.49 -19.91 8.66
CA GLY A 345 -26.43 -19.64 9.75
C GLY A 345 -27.89 -19.68 9.26
N HIS A 346 -28.19 -18.99 8.16
CA HIS A 346 -29.53 -19.02 7.56
C HIS A 346 -29.92 -20.42 7.06
N ALA A 347 -28.98 -21.18 6.49
CA ALA A 347 -29.23 -22.55 6.07
C ALA A 347 -29.54 -23.46 7.27
N ALA A 348 -28.78 -23.35 8.36
CA ALA A 348 -29.05 -24.07 9.60
C ALA A 348 -30.44 -23.75 10.18
N ASP A 349 -30.82 -22.47 10.22
CA ASP A 349 -32.16 -22.05 10.68
C ASP A 349 -33.27 -22.72 9.85
N LYS A 350 -33.16 -22.68 8.52
CA LYS A 350 -34.13 -23.32 7.60
C LYS A 350 -34.17 -24.85 7.73
N LEU A 351 -33.04 -25.47 8.02
CA LEU A 351 -32.91 -26.92 8.18
C LEU A 351 -33.27 -27.42 9.58
N GLY A 352 -33.62 -26.53 10.51
CA GLY A 352 -33.97 -26.90 11.89
C GLY A 352 -32.77 -27.29 12.75
N LEU A 353 -31.61 -26.67 12.53
CA LEU A 353 -30.35 -26.86 13.25
C LEU A 353 -30.03 -25.65 14.16
N PRO A 354 -30.75 -25.44 15.28
CA PRO A 354 -30.67 -24.20 16.05
C PRO A 354 -29.31 -23.95 16.73
N GLU A 355 -28.58 -25.01 17.08
CA GLU A 355 -27.25 -24.89 17.69
C GLU A 355 -26.23 -24.34 16.68
N ASP A 356 -26.23 -24.88 15.46
CA ASP A 356 -25.37 -24.43 14.36
C ASP A 356 -25.71 -23.00 13.94
N ALA A 357 -27.00 -22.68 13.80
CA ALA A 357 -27.45 -21.32 13.49
C ALA A 357 -26.97 -20.30 14.53
N SER A 358 -27.10 -20.64 15.83
CA SER A 358 -26.60 -19.80 16.93
C SER A 358 -25.08 -19.64 16.87
N ARG A 359 -24.33 -20.70 16.55
CA ARG A 359 -22.87 -20.66 16.40
C ARG A 359 -22.44 -19.70 15.29
N TRP A 360 -23.02 -19.82 14.10
CA TRP A 360 -22.70 -18.96 12.97
C TRP A 360 -23.09 -17.50 13.21
N LYS A 361 -24.23 -17.25 13.86
CA LYS A 361 -24.63 -15.89 14.24
C LYS A 361 -23.62 -15.22 15.17
N LYS A 362 -23.10 -15.93 16.17
CA LYS A 362 -22.05 -15.41 17.07
C LYS A 362 -20.76 -15.05 16.31
N ILE A 363 -20.38 -15.85 15.32
CA ILE A 363 -19.23 -15.54 14.45
C ILE A 363 -19.51 -14.24 13.68
N GLN A 364 -20.70 -14.10 13.09
CA GLN A 364 -21.09 -12.91 12.34
C GLN A 364 -21.05 -11.63 13.21
N GLU A 365 -21.55 -11.70 14.45
CA GLU A 365 -21.52 -10.60 15.42
C GLU A 365 -20.09 -10.19 15.76
N ARG A 366 -19.22 -11.15 16.09
CA ARG A 366 -17.80 -10.89 16.40
C ARG A 366 -17.06 -10.20 15.26
N VAL A 367 -17.28 -10.62 14.01
CA VAL A 367 -16.62 -10.00 12.85
C VAL A 367 -17.13 -8.58 12.61
N LYS A 368 -18.43 -8.33 12.82
CA LYS A 368 -19.02 -6.97 12.73
C LYS A 368 -18.45 -6.05 13.81
N GLU A 369 -18.38 -6.49 15.06
CA GLU A 369 -17.81 -5.72 16.17
C GLU A 369 -16.35 -5.35 15.92
N LYS A 370 -15.54 -6.31 15.45
CA LYS A 370 -14.15 -6.09 15.05
C LYS A 370 -14.02 -5.05 13.93
N GLY A 371 -14.93 -5.06 12.96
CA GLY A 371 -14.97 -4.07 11.89
C GLY A 371 -15.32 -2.66 12.37
N GLU A 372 -16.23 -2.55 13.35
CA GLU A 372 -16.63 -1.25 13.91
C GLU A 372 -15.53 -0.61 14.77
N GLY A 373 -14.81 -1.42 15.57
CA GLY A 373 -13.67 -0.94 16.36
C GLY A 373 -12.45 -0.49 15.55
N ARG A 374 -12.34 -0.85 14.27
CA ARG A 374 -11.29 -0.36 13.36
C ARG A 374 -11.62 1.00 12.72
N MET A 375 -12.89 1.41 12.76
CA MET A 375 -13.36 2.67 12.18
C MET A 375 -13.54 3.79 13.21
N SER A 376 -13.48 3.46 14.50
CA SER A 376 -13.41 4.40 15.64
C SER A 376 -11.96 4.74 15.94
#